data_AF-A0A9P8VI28-F1
#
_entry.id   AF-A0A9P8VI28-F1
#
_cell.length_a   1.000
_cell.length_b   1.000
_cell.length_c   1.000
_cell.angle_alpha   90.00
_cell.angle_beta   90.00
_cell.angle_gamma   90.00
#
_symmetry.space_group_name_H-M   'P 1'
#
loop_
_entity.id
_entity.type
_entity.pdbx_description
1 polymer ?
#
loop_
_entity_poly.entity_id
_entity_poly.type
_entity_poly.pdbx_seq_one_letter_code
_entity_poly.pdbx_strand_id
1 'polypeptide(L)'
;MPPLLPLPQCEGPKLQPFTQDFESIELEPELLIKDCDGFAHGMVLKAKIDGKTYAIKFFVQRWLPPETFIQKYPSLSDEEHALARIHDDPFYAECRAFGRLKETGMEHLAVKVHGYIKVETNERTTEMLRPAFSLEKYQQIRNLDDFFHDGNIDCETREHIPVMGIVKDWIDGGELVDQCEEEERFYRNNLENHQCIIRQASSNLENLHLLHKHGIVIRDLHSDQYINGKLVDLSYSWTTPHVLAQGDRFRPDWSLASLAARDLYEFQKMIQNENDSRPFYVRGLRKLGFRVPKIRPSKVVAYPRAGTRQGLRARRGPGDGKPLPLLNYRSRQPYDPKVTQVADPVTRCDAVPWTYGPKYDPAHFQWRKVGKAEGAKGDEQSKQDKMGEERTVGKGKKRKRG
;
A
#
# COMPACT_ATOMS: atom_id res chain seq x y z
N MET A 1 -0.13 -31.08 0.98
CA MET A 1 -0.78 -29.99 1.73
C MET A 1 -2.07 -29.59 1.02
N PRO A 2 -3.14 -29.19 1.74
CA PRO A 2 -4.32 -28.61 1.10
C PRO A 2 -3.95 -27.35 0.31
N PRO A 3 -4.68 -27.04 -0.79
CA PRO A 3 -4.42 -25.84 -1.58
C PRO A 3 -4.63 -24.57 -0.74
N LEU A 4 -3.71 -23.62 -0.87
CA LEU A 4 -3.81 -22.32 -0.20
C LEU A 4 -5.02 -21.53 -0.74
N LEU A 5 -5.75 -20.86 0.16
CA LEU A 5 -6.96 -20.09 -0.14
C LEU A 5 -6.69 -18.59 -0.22
N PRO A 6 -7.35 -17.81 -1.11
CA PRO A 6 -7.14 -16.37 -1.20
C PRO A 6 -7.37 -15.64 0.13
N LEU A 7 -6.46 -14.74 0.52
CA LEU A 7 -6.48 -14.05 1.82
C LEU A 7 -6.82 -12.57 1.70
N PRO A 8 -7.42 -11.94 2.73
CA PRO A 8 -7.90 -12.55 3.98
C PRO A 8 -9.21 -13.36 3.81
N GLN A 9 -9.53 -14.19 4.82
CA GLN A 9 -10.80 -14.92 4.91
C GLN A 9 -11.95 -14.06 5.47
N CYS A 10 -12.08 -12.82 5.00
CA CYS A 10 -13.21 -11.93 5.30
C CYS A 10 -13.84 -11.39 4.02
N GLU A 11 -14.91 -10.59 4.16
CA GLU A 11 -15.59 -9.95 3.03
C GLU A 11 -14.73 -8.85 2.39
N GLY A 12 -14.76 -8.76 1.07
CA GLY A 12 -14.04 -7.77 0.30
C GLY A 12 -12.85 -8.35 -0.47
N PRO A 13 -11.86 -7.50 -0.81
CA PRO A 13 -10.83 -7.86 -1.76
C PRO A 13 -9.83 -8.86 -1.20
N LYS A 14 -9.37 -9.78 -2.04
CA LYS A 14 -8.45 -10.87 -1.65
C LYS A 14 -7.25 -10.96 -2.58
N LEU A 15 -6.12 -11.37 -2.01
CA LEU A 15 -4.91 -11.71 -2.74
C LEU A 15 -4.79 -13.23 -2.87
N GLN A 16 -4.51 -13.69 -4.09
CA GLN A 16 -4.28 -15.11 -4.39
C GLN A 16 -2.92 -15.57 -3.83
N PRO A 17 -2.76 -16.86 -3.49
CA PRO A 17 -1.46 -17.41 -3.18
C PRO A 17 -0.52 -17.31 -4.38
N PHE A 18 0.76 -17.15 -4.11
CA PHE A 18 1.81 -17.27 -5.11
C PHE A 18 1.98 -18.76 -5.45
N THR A 19 1.87 -19.10 -6.74
CA THR A 19 1.75 -20.49 -7.20
C THR A 19 3.05 -21.10 -7.69
N GLN A 20 4.14 -20.31 -7.80
CA GLN A 20 5.44 -20.87 -8.17
C GLN A 20 6.03 -21.63 -6.99
N ASP A 21 6.88 -22.60 -7.29
CA ASP A 21 7.50 -23.44 -6.28
C ASP A 21 8.39 -22.61 -5.36
N PHE A 22 8.06 -22.63 -4.07
CA PHE A 22 8.81 -21.92 -3.04
C PHE A 22 10.08 -22.68 -2.66
N GLU A 23 10.20 -23.96 -3.01
CA GLU A 23 11.38 -24.77 -2.71
C GLU A 23 12.61 -24.38 -3.54
N SER A 24 12.42 -23.67 -4.67
CA SER A 24 13.49 -23.21 -5.58
C SER A 24 14.05 -21.81 -5.26
N ILE A 25 13.64 -21.19 -4.14
CA ILE A 25 14.04 -19.83 -3.81
C ILE A 25 15.52 -19.74 -3.42
N GLU A 26 16.25 -18.90 -4.14
CA GLU A 26 17.54 -18.38 -3.74
C GLU A 26 17.34 -16.97 -3.18
N LEU A 27 17.56 -16.77 -1.88
CA LEU A 27 17.52 -15.44 -1.28
C LEU A 27 18.86 -14.74 -1.43
N GLU A 28 18.83 -13.55 -2.01
CA GLU A 28 19.95 -12.61 -1.94
C GLU A 28 19.67 -11.68 -0.74
N PRO A 29 20.60 -11.52 0.21
CA PRO A 29 20.40 -10.68 1.39
C PRO A 29 20.50 -9.17 1.04
N GLU A 30 19.71 -8.72 0.07
CA GLU A 30 19.58 -7.32 -0.33
C GLU A 30 18.22 -6.80 0.17
N LEU A 31 18.27 -5.77 1.02
CA LEU A 31 17.10 -5.15 1.66
C LEU A 31 16.56 -4.02 0.80
N LEU A 32 15.23 -3.94 0.68
CA LEU A 32 14.58 -2.93 -0.14
C LEU A 32 13.91 -1.74 0.58
N ILE A 33 13.60 -1.76 1.88
CA ILE A 33 12.78 -0.66 2.44
C ILE A 33 13.17 -0.27 3.87
N LYS A 34 13.20 1.04 4.09
CA LYS A 34 13.29 1.73 5.37
C LYS A 34 11.87 1.81 5.93
N ASP A 35 11.59 1.08 6.99
CA ASP A 35 10.36 1.25 7.75
C ASP A 35 10.50 2.58 8.52
N CYS A 36 9.77 3.61 8.09
CA CYS A 36 9.73 4.91 8.76
C CYS A 36 8.93 4.74 10.05
N ASP A 37 9.63 4.48 11.15
CA ASP A 37 9.25 4.72 12.57
C ASP A 37 9.96 3.74 13.53
N GLY A 38 10.99 3.02 13.05
CA GLY A 38 11.91 2.26 13.90
C GLY A 38 11.36 0.92 14.40
N PHE A 39 10.09 0.59 14.13
CA PHE A 39 9.46 -0.69 14.42
C PHE A 39 8.24 -0.90 13.50
N ALA A 40 8.08 -2.05 12.85
CA ALA A 40 7.14 -3.10 13.32
C ALA A 40 6.46 -3.96 12.23
N HIS A 41 6.54 -3.66 10.92
CA HIS A 41 5.64 -4.35 9.97
C HIS A 41 6.26 -5.51 9.21
N GLY A 42 7.56 -5.47 8.93
CA GLY A 42 8.19 -6.55 8.19
C GLY A 42 9.60 -6.25 7.67
N MET A 43 10.12 -7.17 6.87
CA MET A 43 11.41 -7.09 6.19
C MET A 43 11.24 -7.44 4.72
N VAL A 44 11.87 -6.68 3.82
CA VAL A 44 11.84 -6.95 2.38
C VAL A 44 13.15 -7.54 1.91
N LEU A 45 13.12 -8.74 1.34
CA LEU A 45 14.29 -9.42 0.79
C LEU A 45 14.23 -9.53 -0.73
N LYS A 46 15.39 -9.42 -1.36
CA LYS A 46 15.56 -9.81 -2.76
C LYS A 46 15.57 -11.33 -2.86
N ALA A 47 14.80 -11.85 -3.80
CA ALA A 47 14.70 -13.28 -4.04
C ALA A 47 14.79 -13.58 -5.52
N LYS A 48 15.44 -14.67 -5.87
CA LYS A 48 15.44 -15.23 -7.21
C LYS A 48 14.65 -16.53 -7.20
N ILE A 49 13.61 -16.58 -8.02
CA ILE A 49 12.70 -17.73 -8.14
C ILE A 49 12.62 -18.06 -9.63
N ASP A 50 13.01 -19.28 -10.00
CA ASP A 50 13.05 -19.75 -11.39
C ASP A 50 13.78 -18.78 -12.35
N GLY A 51 14.88 -18.19 -11.89
CA GLY A 51 15.68 -17.24 -12.68
C GLY A 51 15.14 -15.81 -12.75
N LYS A 52 13.95 -15.52 -12.19
CA LYS A 52 13.40 -14.16 -12.11
C LYS A 52 13.62 -13.56 -10.73
N THR A 53 13.99 -12.28 -10.70
CA THR A 53 14.19 -11.51 -9.47
C THR A 53 12.88 -10.90 -8.97
N TYR A 54 12.66 -11.01 -7.67
CA TYR A 54 11.50 -10.54 -6.94
C TYR A 54 11.92 -9.81 -5.67
N ALA A 55 11.00 -9.02 -5.12
CA ALA A 55 11.06 -8.53 -3.75
C ALA A 55 10.02 -9.26 -2.91
N ILE A 56 10.41 -9.85 -1.78
CA ILE A 56 9.52 -10.54 -0.86
C ILE A 56 9.47 -9.76 0.46
N LYS A 57 8.31 -9.19 0.79
CA LYS A 57 8.08 -8.59 2.11
C LYS A 57 7.56 -9.65 3.05
N PHE A 58 8.35 -10.04 4.04
CA PHE A 58 7.95 -10.88 5.17
C PHE A 58 7.42 -10.00 6.29
N PHE A 59 6.30 -10.36 6.89
CA PHE A 59 5.64 -9.54 7.90
C PHE A 59 5.92 -10.04 9.31
N VAL A 60 6.03 -9.11 10.26
CA VAL A 60 6.01 -9.44 11.70
C VAL A 60 4.55 -9.44 12.12
N GLN A 61 4.03 -10.60 12.54
CA GLN A 61 2.65 -10.69 13.02
C GLN A 61 2.56 -10.29 14.49
N ARG A 62 2.74 -8.99 14.76
CA ARG A 62 2.63 -8.46 16.13
C ARG A 62 1.17 -8.14 16.44
N TRP A 63 0.43 -9.14 16.92
CA TRP A 63 -0.91 -8.90 17.44
C TRP A 63 -0.82 -8.04 18.70
N LEU A 64 -1.56 -6.93 18.72
CA LEU A 64 -1.95 -6.32 19.98
C LEU A 64 -2.71 -7.40 20.78
N PRO A 65 -2.39 -7.64 22.07
CA PRO A 65 -3.16 -8.57 22.88
C PRO A 65 -4.66 -8.26 22.75
N PRO A 66 -5.54 -9.26 22.62
CA PRO A 66 -6.96 -9.04 22.35
C PRO A 66 -7.57 -8.05 23.33
N GLU A 67 -7.16 -8.09 24.60
CA GLU A 67 -7.62 -7.19 25.65
C GLU A 67 -7.28 -5.73 25.36
N THR A 68 -6.07 -5.46 24.84
CA THR A 68 -5.65 -4.10 24.47
C THR A 68 -6.43 -3.58 23.26
N PHE A 69 -6.74 -4.46 22.31
CA PHE A 69 -7.54 -4.10 21.14
C PHE A 69 -9.02 -3.87 21.50
N ILE A 70 -9.58 -4.71 22.37
CA ILE A 70 -10.94 -4.58 22.90
C ILE A 70 -11.08 -3.29 23.70
N GLN A 71 -10.12 -2.98 24.57
CA GLN A 71 -10.09 -1.71 25.33
C GLN A 71 -10.05 -0.49 24.42
N LYS A 72 -9.40 -0.59 23.25
CA LYS A 72 -9.34 0.50 22.27
C LYS A 72 -10.68 0.73 21.56
N TYR A 73 -11.47 -0.33 21.39
CA TYR A 73 -12.75 -0.29 20.70
C TYR A 73 -13.86 -1.01 21.50
N PRO A 74 -14.20 -0.54 22.71
CA PRO A 74 -15.06 -1.29 23.63
C PRO A 74 -16.51 -1.42 23.14
N SER A 75 -16.89 -0.69 22.10
CA SER A 75 -18.23 -0.69 21.52
C SER A 75 -18.42 -1.70 20.38
N LEU A 76 -17.36 -2.37 19.91
CA LEU A 76 -17.48 -3.43 18.91
C LEU A 76 -18.01 -4.71 19.57
N SER A 77 -18.73 -5.51 18.80
CA SER A 77 -19.00 -6.91 19.13
C SER A 77 -17.75 -7.78 18.92
N ASP A 78 -17.71 -8.98 19.51
CA ASP A 78 -16.59 -9.91 19.36
C ASP A 78 -16.26 -10.22 17.89
N GLU A 79 -17.29 -10.37 17.04
CA GLU A 79 -17.13 -10.58 15.59
C GLU A 79 -16.49 -9.36 14.91
N GLU A 80 -16.89 -8.15 15.29
CA GLU A 80 -16.33 -6.92 14.76
C GLU A 80 -14.89 -6.68 15.26
N HIS A 81 -14.56 -7.07 16.49
CA HIS A 81 -13.18 -7.05 16.99
C HIS A 81 -12.29 -8.00 16.18
N ALA A 82 -12.75 -9.23 15.94
CA ALA A 82 -12.01 -10.19 15.12
C ALA A 82 -11.79 -9.65 13.69
N LEU A 83 -12.82 -9.06 13.08
CA LEU A 83 -12.72 -8.47 11.75
C LEU A 83 -11.81 -7.23 11.74
N ALA A 84 -11.86 -6.40 12.78
CA ALA A 84 -11.02 -5.22 12.89
C ALA A 84 -9.55 -5.58 13.06
N ARG A 85 -9.24 -6.65 13.79
CA ARG A 85 -7.89 -7.22 13.87
C ARG A 85 -7.38 -7.67 12.51
N ILE A 86 -8.21 -8.37 11.72
CA ILE A 86 -7.84 -8.76 10.34
C ILE A 86 -7.61 -7.53 9.46
N HIS A 87 -8.44 -6.49 9.59
CA HIS A 87 -8.31 -5.31 8.74
C HIS A 87 -7.16 -4.36 9.12
N ASP A 88 -6.79 -4.30 10.40
CA ASP A 88 -5.67 -3.48 10.89
C ASP A 88 -4.33 -4.27 10.91
N ASP A 89 -4.34 -5.58 10.64
CA ASP A 89 -3.11 -6.36 10.48
C ASP A 89 -2.34 -5.94 9.21
N PRO A 90 -1.03 -5.63 9.31
CA PRO A 90 -0.25 -5.11 8.19
C PRO A 90 -0.21 -6.02 6.96
N PHE A 91 -0.15 -7.34 7.15
CA PHE A 91 -0.11 -8.30 6.05
C PHE A 91 -1.48 -8.36 5.34
N TYR A 92 -2.56 -8.46 6.12
CA TYR A 92 -3.90 -8.51 5.56
C TYR A 92 -4.34 -7.19 4.94
N ALA A 93 -3.98 -6.04 5.52
CA ALA A 93 -4.21 -4.72 4.92
C ALA A 93 -3.59 -4.64 3.52
N GLU A 94 -2.34 -5.08 3.39
CA GLU A 94 -1.62 -5.09 2.12
C GLU A 94 -2.24 -6.09 1.12
N CYS A 95 -2.63 -7.29 1.57
CA CYS A 95 -3.37 -8.25 0.75
C CYS A 95 -4.68 -7.67 0.20
N ARG A 96 -5.45 -6.96 1.02
CA ARG A 96 -6.72 -6.35 0.62
C ARG A 96 -6.51 -5.24 -0.40
N ALA A 97 -5.49 -4.40 -0.22
CA ALA A 97 -5.19 -3.32 -1.14
C ALA A 97 -4.75 -3.83 -2.51
N PHE A 98 -3.79 -4.77 -2.57
CA PHE A 98 -3.38 -5.37 -3.84
C PHE A 98 -4.46 -6.25 -4.46
N GLY A 99 -5.26 -6.94 -3.64
CA GLY A 99 -6.46 -7.65 -4.09
C GLY A 99 -7.42 -6.70 -4.80
N ARG A 100 -7.68 -5.51 -4.24
CA ARG A 100 -8.53 -4.49 -4.86
C ARG A 100 -7.96 -3.98 -6.18
N LEU A 101 -6.66 -3.77 -6.28
CA LEU A 101 -6.01 -3.37 -7.53
C LEU A 101 -6.18 -4.44 -8.62
N LYS A 102 -6.04 -5.72 -8.28
CA LYS A 102 -6.29 -6.84 -9.19
C LYS A 102 -7.75 -6.89 -9.63
N GLU A 103 -8.70 -6.86 -8.69
CA GLU A 103 -10.14 -6.91 -8.97
C GLU A 103 -10.64 -5.77 -9.87
N THR A 104 -9.94 -4.63 -9.87
CA THR A 104 -10.33 -3.45 -10.63
C THR A 104 -9.47 -3.22 -11.88
N GLY A 105 -8.48 -4.08 -12.16
CA GLY A 105 -7.54 -3.91 -13.28
C GLY A 105 -6.59 -2.70 -13.12
N MET A 106 -6.38 -2.23 -11.90
CA MET A 106 -5.61 -1.03 -11.58
C MET A 106 -4.22 -1.34 -11.00
N GLU A 107 -3.67 -2.51 -11.28
CA GLU A 107 -2.33 -2.93 -10.78
C GLU A 107 -1.21 -1.96 -11.15
N HIS A 108 -1.36 -1.18 -12.23
CA HIS A 108 -0.39 -0.16 -12.66
C HIS A 108 -0.22 1.01 -11.67
N LEU A 109 -1.12 1.17 -10.69
CA LEU A 109 -1.04 2.23 -9.68
C LEU A 109 0.03 1.98 -8.61
N ALA A 110 0.51 0.74 -8.48
CA ALA A 110 1.50 0.32 -7.51
C ALA A 110 2.48 -0.69 -8.13
N VAL A 111 3.42 -1.21 -7.32
CA VAL A 111 4.25 -2.35 -7.72
C VAL A 111 3.36 -3.57 -8.02
N LYS A 112 3.73 -4.34 -9.05
CA LYS A 112 3.03 -5.56 -9.40
C LYS A 112 3.24 -6.60 -8.30
N VAL A 113 2.15 -7.23 -7.87
CA VAL A 113 2.16 -8.27 -6.83
C VAL A 113 1.72 -9.60 -7.44
N HIS A 114 2.50 -10.64 -7.18
CA HIS A 114 2.26 -11.97 -7.75
C HIS A 114 1.38 -12.84 -6.85
N GLY A 115 1.48 -12.66 -5.54
CA GLY A 115 0.65 -13.34 -4.57
C GLY A 115 1.27 -13.29 -3.19
N TYR A 116 0.61 -13.94 -2.23
CA TYR A 116 1.18 -14.15 -0.91
C TYR A 116 1.81 -15.55 -0.77
N ILE A 117 2.74 -15.67 0.15
CA ILE A 117 3.42 -16.91 0.54
C ILE A 117 3.18 -17.18 2.03
N LYS A 118 3.19 -18.46 2.39
CA LYS A 118 3.14 -18.94 3.77
C LYS A 118 4.39 -19.78 3.98
N VAL A 119 5.24 -19.37 4.93
CA VAL A 119 6.50 -20.07 5.23
C VAL A 119 6.39 -20.67 6.63
N GLU A 120 6.37 -21.99 6.71
CA GLU A 120 6.39 -22.70 7.99
C GLU A 120 7.74 -22.51 8.66
N THR A 121 7.74 -22.13 9.94
CA THR A 121 8.97 -21.91 10.70
C THR A 121 9.63 -23.25 11.02
N ASN A 122 10.71 -23.58 10.30
CA ASN A 122 11.56 -24.74 10.54
C ASN A 122 13.05 -24.37 10.45
N GLU A 123 13.93 -25.33 10.70
CA GLU A 123 15.38 -25.09 10.68
C GLU A 123 15.85 -24.52 9.34
N ARG A 124 15.39 -25.08 8.21
CA ARG A 124 15.75 -24.60 6.86
C ARG A 124 15.32 -23.16 6.63
N THR A 125 14.08 -22.79 6.96
CA THR A 125 13.59 -21.42 6.73
C THR A 125 14.25 -20.42 7.66
N THR A 126 14.57 -20.86 8.88
CA THR A 126 15.35 -20.07 9.85
C THR A 126 16.76 -19.83 9.32
N GLU A 127 17.45 -20.85 8.83
CA GLU A 127 18.77 -20.71 8.20
C GLU A 127 18.75 -19.86 6.94
N MET A 128 17.73 -20.01 6.11
CA MET A 128 17.53 -19.21 4.90
C MET A 128 17.40 -17.72 5.22
N LEU A 129 16.69 -17.37 6.30
CA LEU A 129 16.45 -15.99 6.68
C LEU A 129 17.56 -15.42 7.60
N ARG A 130 18.31 -16.28 8.32
CA ARG A 130 19.37 -15.89 9.26
C ARG A 130 20.40 -14.90 8.69
N PRO A 131 20.95 -15.06 7.47
CA PRO A 131 21.88 -14.09 6.90
C PRO A 131 21.31 -12.67 6.86
N ALA A 132 20.02 -12.51 6.52
CA ALA A 132 19.39 -11.21 6.45
C ALA A 132 19.36 -10.49 7.81
N PHE A 133 19.13 -11.21 8.90
CA PHE A 133 19.10 -10.65 10.26
C PHE A 133 20.48 -10.53 10.91
N SER A 134 21.48 -11.24 10.40
CA SER A 134 22.86 -11.16 10.89
C SER A 134 23.63 -9.92 10.41
N LEU A 135 23.08 -9.17 9.44
CA LEU A 135 23.68 -7.92 8.98
C LEU A 135 23.67 -6.91 10.13
N GLU A 136 24.82 -6.29 10.43
CA GLU A 136 25.00 -5.34 11.55
C GLU A 136 23.92 -4.24 11.58
N LYS A 137 23.42 -3.85 10.41
CA LYS A 137 22.32 -2.89 10.21
C LYS A 137 20.98 -3.30 10.85
N TYR A 138 20.82 -4.54 11.30
CA TYR A 138 19.63 -5.06 11.99
C TYR A 138 19.87 -5.46 13.44
N GLN A 139 21.04 -5.23 14.02
CA GLN A 139 21.25 -5.49 15.45
C GLN A 139 20.31 -4.65 16.35
N GLN A 140 19.67 -3.61 15.79
CA GLN A 140 18.62 -2.83 16.46
C GLN A 140 17.23 -3.47 16.36
N ILE A 141 16.96 -4.28 15.33
CA ILE A 141 15.84 -5.22 15.34
C ILE A 141 16.28 -6.32 16.29
N ARG A 142 15.60 -6.44 17.44
CA ARG A 142 15.92 -7.49 18.42
C ARG A 142 16.01 -8.85 17.70
N ASN A 143 16.97 -9.67 18.12
CA ASN A 143 17.49 -10.89 17.47
C ASN A 143 16.47 -11.69 16.62
N LEU A 144 16.97 -12.46 15.64
CA LEU A 144 16.20 -13.44 14.84
C LEU A 144 15.13 -14.19 15.68
N ASP A 145 15.50 -14.56 16.91
CA ASP A 145 14.62 -15.22 17.87
C ASP A 145 13.39 -14.36 18.24
N ASP A 146 13.49 -13.05 18.45
CA ASP A 146 12.33 -12.18 18.67
C ASP A 146 11.41 -12.09 17.43
N PHE A 147 11.96 -12.20 16.21
CA PHE A 147 11.17 -12.19 14.98
C PHE A 147 10.40 -13.50 14.77
N PHE A 148 11.03 -14.65 14.97
CA PHE A 148 10.42 -15.98 14.75
C PHE A 148 9.72 -16.56 15.98
N HIS A 149 10.18 -16.21 17.18
CA HIS A 149 9.64 -16.72 18.44
C HIS A 149 8.64 -15.69 19.00
N ASP A 150 9.03 -14.48 19.37
CA ASP A 150 8.06 -13.56 20.01
C ASP A 150 7.08 -12.87 19.04
N GLY A 151 7.49 -12.65 17.77
CA GLY A 151 6.72 -11.92 16.76
C GLY A 151 5.81 -12.80 15.88
N ASN A 152 5.95 -14.12 15.98
CA ASN A 152 5.12 -15.11 15.28
C ASN A 152 4.65 -16.19 16.25
N ILE A 153 4.24 -15.75 17.44
CA ILE A 153 3.42 -16.55 18.34
C ILE A 153 2.03 -15.93 18.37
N ASP A 154 1.02 -16.75 18.13
CA ASP A 154 -0.35 -16.34 18.34
C ASP A 154 -0.57 -16.02 19.83
N CYS A 155 -1.02 -14.82 20.13
CA CYS A 155 -1.10 -14.32 21.51
C CYS A 155 -2.14 -15.07 22.37
N GLU A 156 -3.11 -15.75 21.75
CA GLU A 156 -4.18 -16.48 22.44
C GLU A 156 -3.78 -17.94 22.71
N THR A 157 -3.26 -18.61 21.68
CA THR A 157 -2.92 -20.04 21.70
C THR A 157 -1.49 -20.29 22.15
N ARG A 158 -0.62 -19.28 22.07
CA ARG A 158 0.84 -19.37 22.24
C ARG A 158 1.53 -20.32 21.26
N GLU A 159 0.89 -20.62 20.14
CA GLU A 159 1.45 -21.47 19.08
C GLU A 159 2.26 -20.66 18.07
N HIS A 160 3.27 -21.28 17.47
CA HIS A 160 4.00 -20.67 16.36
C HIS A 160 3.09 -20.55 15.14
N ILE A 161 2.97 -19.32 14.63
CA ILE A 161 2.28 -19.04 13.38
C ILE A 161 3.29 -18.98 12.23
N PRO A 162 2.87 -19.36 11.01
CA PRO A 162 3.70 -19.24 9.82
C PRO A 162 4.15 -17.81 9.57
N VAL A 163 5.35 -17.64 9.04
CA VAL A 163 5.78 -16.34 8.51
C VAL A 163 5.02 -16.07 7.22
N MET A 164 4.29 -14.97 7.19
CA MET A 164 3.54 -14.53 6.02
C MET A 164 4.39 -13.59 5.18
N GLY A 165 4.29 -13.71 3.85
CA GLY A 165 4.99 -12.81 2.94
C GLY A 165 4.22 -12.47 1.68
N ILE A 166 4.60 -11.39 1.01
CA ILE A 166 4.03 -10.95 -0.27
C ILE A 166 5.14 -10.84 -1.31
N VAL A 167 4.94 -11.50 -2.45
CA VAL A 167 5.89 -11.54 -3.57
C VAL A 167 5.55 -10.44 -4.57
N LYS A 168 6.51 -9.56 -4.85
CA LYS A 168 6.37 -8.37 -5.69
C LYS A 168 7.43 -8.36 -6.78
N ASP A 169 7.17 -7.64 -7.88
CA ASP A 169 8.24 -7.34 -8.84
C ASP A 169 9.38 -6.58 -8.13
N TRP A 170 10.62 -6.98 -8.43
CA TRP A 170 11.79 -6.23 -8.05
C TRP A 170 11.87 -4.92 -8.85
N ILE A 171 12.19 -3.81 -8.18
CA ILE A 171 12.41 -2.51 -8.82
C ILE A 171 13.88 -2.13 -8.57
N ASP A 172 14.64 -2.01 -9.66
CA ASP A 172 16.05 -1.61 -9.60
C ASP A 172 16.22 -0.27 -8.89
N GLY A 173 17.26 -0.13 -8.06
CA GLY A 173 17.49 1.07 -7.25
C GLY A 173 16.66 1.15 -5.96
N GLY A 174 15.95 0.07 -5.60
CA GLY A 174 15.29 -0.06 -4.29
C GLY A 174 16.20 -0.47 -3.14
N GLU A 175 17.46 -0.80 -3.40
CA GLU A 175 18.41 -1.17 -2.35
C GLU A 175 18.55 -0.06 -1.30
N LEU A 176 18.46 -0.41 -0.01
CA LEU A 176 18.71 0.54 1.07
C LEU A 176 20.08 1.18 0.92
N VAL A 177 20.07 2.48 0.67
CA VAL A 177 21.30 3.25 0.47
C VAL A 177 21.79 3.90 1.76
N ASP A 178 20.98 3.95 2.82
CA ASP A 178 21.21 4.80 4.00
C ASP A 178 22.49 4.46 4.80
N GLN A 179 23.15 3.33 4.50
CA GLN A 179 24.44 2.93 5.08
C GLN A 179 25.35 2.25 4.06
N CYS A 180 25.31 2.66 2.79
CA CYS A 180 26.37 2.25 1.89
C CYS A 180 27.69 2.88 2.39
N GLU A 181 28.70 2.05 2.67
CA GLU A 181 30.06 2.52 3.01
C GLU A 181 30.65 3.39 1.88
N GLU A 182 30.16 3.19 0.65
CA GLU A 182 30.49 3.98 -0.52
C GLU A 182 29.61 5.23 -0.60
N GLU A 183 30.11 6.34 -0.04
CA GLU A 183 29.42 7.64 -0.02
C GLU A 183 28.85 8.05 -1.40
N GLU A 184 29.54 7.71 -2.49
CA GLU A 184 29.05 7.98 -3.84
C GLU A 184 27.72 7.29 -4.10
N ARG A 185 27.63 5.99 -3.81
CA ARG A 185 26.42 5.20 -4.04
C ARG A 185 25.27 5.72 -3.18
N PHE A 186 25.56 6.08 -1.91
CA PHE A 186 24.62 6.79 -1.03
C PHE A 186 23.99 8.00 -1.73
N TYR A 187 24.82 8.95 -2.17
CA TYR A 187 24.29 10.18 -2.75
C TYR A 187 23.64 9.96 -4.12
N ARG A 188 24.15 9.01 -4.92
CA ARG A 188 23.66 8.71 -6.27
C ARG A 188 22.27 8.10 -6.24
N ASN A 189 22.07 7.00 -5.51
CA ASN A 189 20.78 6.29 -5.48
C ASN A 189 19.68 7.15 -4.84
N ASN A 190 19.99 7.82 -3.72
CA ASN A 190 19.02 8.74 -3.10
C ASN A 190 18.64 9.89 -4.03
N LEU A 191 19.61 10.45 -4.75
CA LEU A 191 19.32 11.49 -5.73
C LEU A 191 18.50 10.94 -6.90
N GLU A 192 18.78 9.75 -7.42
CA GLU A 192 18.03 9.14 -8.50
C GLU A 192 16.57 8.86 -8.11
N ASN A 193 16.32 8.31 -6.91
CA ASN A 193 14.97 8.10 -6.40
C ASN A 193 14.24 9.44 -6.22
N HIS A 194 14.88 10.42 -5.58
CA HIS A 194 14.37 11.79 -5.45
C HIS A 194 13.95 12.37 -6.81
N GLN A 195 14.81 12.23 -7.82
CA GLN A 195 14.53 12.72 -9.17
C GLN A 195 13.32 12.03 -9.79
N CYS A 196 13.17 10.72 -9.58
CA CYS A 196 12.02 9.97 -10.07
C CYS A 196 10.72 10.45 -9.41
N ILE A 197 10.71 10.61 -8.09
CA ILE A 197 9.56 11.14 -7.33
C ILE A 197 9.16 12.53 -7.83
N ILE A 198 10.13 13.45 -7.97
CA ILE A 198 9.87 14.82 -8.43
C ILE A 198 9.37 14.87 -9.87
N ARG A 199 9.98 14.10 -10.79
CA ARG A 199 9.55 14.06 -12.20
C ARG A 199 8.16 13.46 -12.36
N GLN A 200 7.82 12.47 -11.53
CA GLN A 200 6.54 11.74 -11.59
C GLN A 200 5.48 12.34 -10.66
N ALA A 201 5.76 13.42 -9.94
CA ALA A 201 4.86 13.99 -8.92
C ALA A 201 3.43 14.22 -9.42
N SER A 202 3.24 14.71 -10.65
CA SER A 202 1.88 14.89 -11.21
C SER A 202 1.16 13.56 -11.41
N SER A 203 1.85 12.57 -12.00
CA SER A 203 1.31 11.23 -12.19
C SER A 203 1.02 10.54 -10.86
N ASN A 204 1.89 10.71 -9.86
CA ASN A 204 1.72 10.09 -8.55
C ASN A 204 0.53 10.69 -7.80
N LEU A 205 0.28 12.00 -7.94
CA LEU A 205 -0.93 12.64 -7.41
C LEU A 205 -2.19 12.12 -8.10
N GLU A 206 -2.15 11.94 -9.43
CA GLU A 206 -3.26 11.33 -10.17
C GLU A 206 -3.51 9.88 -9.74
N ASN A 207 -2.44 9.10 -9.57
CA ASN A 207 -2.50 7.72 -9.07
C ASN A 207 -3.09 7.67 -7.66
N LEU A 208 -2.72 8.59 -6.77
CA LEU A 208 -3.27 8.68 -5.43
C LEU A 208 -4.78 8.95 -5.45
N HIS A 209 -5.24 9.86 -6.32
CA HIS A 209 -6.68 10.07 -6.52
C HIS A 209 -7.38 8.82 -7.06
N LEU A 210 -6.73 8.05 -7.94
CA LEU A 210 -7.29 6.80 -8.43
C LEU A 210 -7.36 5.75 -7.31
N LEU A 211 -6.36 5.62 -6.45
CA LEU A 211 -6.43 4.76 -5.26
C LEU A 211 -7.66 5.11 -4.40
N HIS A 212 -7.87 6.39 -4.09
CA HIS A 212 -9.05 6.86 -3.35
C HIS A 212 -10.36 6.52 -4.07
N LYS A 213 -10.41 6.73 -5.39
CA LYS A 213 -11.56 6.38 -6.24
C LYS A 213 -11.88 4.89 -6.18
N HIS A 214 -10.87 4.04 -6.02
CA HIS A 214 -11.00 2.58 -5.92
C HIS A 214 -11.16 2.08 -4.47
N GLY A 215 -11.44 2.99 -3.53
CA GLY A 215 -11.76 2.64 -2.15
C GLY A 215 -10.54 2.32 -1.29
N ILE A 216 -9.33 2.75 -1.69
CA ILE A 216 -8.08 2.52 -0.95
C ILE A 216 -7.59 3.87 -0.40
N VAL A 217 -7.32 3.96 0.90
CA VAL A 217 -6.58 5.08 1.54
C VAL A 217 -5.30 4.54 2.16
N ILE A 218 -4.18 5.24 1.99
CA ILE A 218 -2.84 4.73 2.36
C ILE A 218 -2.55 4.95 3.84
N ARG A 219 -3.00 6.08 4.39
CA ARG A 219 -2.87 6.52 5.80
C ARG A 219 -1.47 6.83 6.29
N ASP A 220 -0.43 6.35 5.63
CA ASP A 220 0.95 6.49 6.08
C ASP A 220 1.90 6.82 4.93
N LEU A 221 1.50 7.76 4.06
CA LEU A 221 2.21 8.03 2.82
C LEU A 221 3.55 8.76 3.01
N HIS A 222 4.67 8.14 2.63
CA HIS A 222 6.04 8.68 2.77
C HIS A 222 6.87 8.47 1.49
N SER A 223 7.96 9.23 1.29
CA SER A 223 8.81 9.07 0.10
C SER A 223 9.55 7.73 0.04
N ASP A 224 9.87 7.15 1.19
CA ASP A 224 10.54 5.85 1.29
C ASP A 224 9.65 4.70 0.78
N GLN A 225 8.34 4.92 0.65
CA GLN A 225 7.38 3.98 0.06
C GLN A 225 7.31 4.11 -1.47
N TYR A 226 8.06 5.03 -2.08
CA TYR A 226 8.20 5.17 -3.52
C TYR A 226 9.59 4.77 -3.98
N ILE A 227 9.65 3.81 -4.90
CA ILE A 227 10.89 3.37 -5.55
C ILE A 227 10.75 3.63 -7.03
N ASN A 228 11.63 4.47 -7.58
CA ASN A 228 11.54 4.98 -8.95
C ASN A 228 10.16 5.54 -9.30
N GLY A 229 9.52 6.21 -8.32
CA GLY A 229 8.20 6.80 -8.45
C GLY A 229 7.02 5.83 -8.40
N LYS A 230 7.24 4.52 -8.20
CA LYS A 230 6.17 3.53 -7.97
C LYS A 230 5.95 3.30 -6.48
N LEU A 231 4.68 3.26 -6.06
CA LEU A 231 4.29 2.93 -4.68
C LEU A 231 4.49 1.44 -4.41
N VAL A 232 5.24 1.11 -3.35
CA VAL A 232 5.62 -0.28 -3.03
C VAL A 232 5.03 -0.83 -1.73
N ASP A 233 4.51 0.03 -0.85
CA ASP A 233 3.99 -0.35 0.47
C ASP A 233 2.55 0.13 0.69
N LEU A 234 1.70 -0.78 1.15
CA LEU A 234 0.29 -0.53 1.47
C LEU A 234 -0.12 -1.19 2.80
N SER A 235 0.85 -1.49 3.67
CA SER A 235 0.63 -2.21 4.93
C SER A 235 -0.17 -1.43 5.98
N TYR A 236 -0.27 -0.11 5.87
CA TYR A 236 -1.15 0.71 6.72
C TYR A 236 -2.50 1.07 6.07
N SER A 237 -2.73 0.60 4.84
CA SER A 237 -3.86 1.05 4.06
C SER A 237 -5.20 0.54 4.58
N TRP A 238 -6.23 1.35 4.42
CA TRP A 238 -7.61 0.90 4.57
C TRP A 238 -8.25 0.74 3.21
N THR A 239 -8.87 -0.41 2.99
CA THR A 239 -9.56 -0.74 1.75
C THR A 239 -11.04 -1.01 2.01
N THR A 240 -11.94 -0.36 1.27
CA THR A 240 -13.39 -0.58 1.37
C THR A 240 -13.74 -2.00 0.88
N PRO A 241 -14.54 -2.79 1.63
CA PRO A 241 -15.20 -2.44 2.90
C PRO A 241 -14.26 -2.50 4.11
N HIS A 242 -14.39 -1.60 5.08
CA HIS A 242 -13.56 -1.64 6.29
C HIS A 242 -14.42 -1.44 7.54
N VAL A 243 -14.35 -2.37 8.48
CA VAL A 243 -15.22 -2.41 9.68
C VAL A 243 -15.13 -1.12 10.51
N LEU A 244 -13.92 -0.58 10.68
CA LEU A 244 -13.72 0.67 11.42
C LEU A 244 -14.01 1.94 10.60
N ALA A 245 -14.40 1.81 9.33
CA ALA A 245 -14.56 2.94 8.41
C ALA A 245 -15.99 3.11 7.89
N GLN A 246 -16.91 2.20 8.22
CA GLN A 246 -18.27 2.19 7.70
C GLN A 246 -19.32 2.47 8.78
N GLY A 247 -20.08 3.55 8.59
CA GLY A 247 -21.35 3.81 9.24
C GLY A 247 -21.29 4.62 10.54
N ASP A 248 -22.38 5.36 10.78
CA ASP A 248 -22.68 6.20 11.94
C ASP A 248 -22.43 5.58 13.33
N ARG A 249 -22.16 4.28 13.43
CA ARG A 249 -21.95 3.57 14.70
C ARG A 249 -20.57 3.78 15.32
N PHE A 250 -19.50 3.86 14.52
CA PHE A 250 -18.12 3.84 15.05
C PHE A 250 -17.29 5.02 14.62
N ARG A 251 -17.45 5.41 13.37
CA ARG A 251 -16.73 6.51 12.76
C ARG A 251 -17.70 7.27 11.88
N PRO A 252 -17.67 8.62 11.92
CA PRO A 252 -18.54 9.39 11.06
C PRO A 252 -18.36 9.02 9.59
N ASP A 253 -19.43 9.09 8.79
CA ASP A 253 -19.41 8.71 7.37
C ASP A 253 -18.31 9.43 6.54
N TRP A 254 -17.86 10.60 6.99
CA TRP A 254 -16.76 11.34 6.37
C TRP A 254 -15.35 10.79 6.68
N SER A 255 -15.22 9.72 7.46
CA SER A 255 -13.91 9.26 7.95
C SER A 255 -12.96 8.81 6.86
N LEU A 256 -13.45 8.10 5.84
CA LEU A 256 -12.62 7.73 4.69
C LEU A 256 -12.24 8.95 3.84
N ALA A 257 -13.14 9.92 3.66
CA ALA A 257 -12.82 11.19 3.02
C ALA A 257 -11.74 11.97 3.79
N SER A 258 -11.79 11.95 5.13
CA SER A 258 -10.78 12.59 5.97
C SER A 258 -9.41 11.91 5.85
N LEU A 259 -9.37 10.57 5.83
CA LEU A 259 -8.13 9.82 5.59
C LEU A 259 -7.57 10.07 4.18
N ALA A 260 -8.42 10.15 3.16
CA ALA A 260 -8.00 10.52 1.82
C ALA A 260 -7.44 11.95 1.76
N ALA A 261 -8.04 12.91 2.49
CA ALA A 261 -7.48 14.26 2.62
C ALA A 261 -6.12 14.26 3.33
N ARG A 262 -5.93 13.38 4.32
CA ARG A 262 -4.65 13.18 5.00
C ARG A 262 -3.58 12.62 4.06
N ASP A 263 -3.91 11.68 3.18
CA ASP A 263 -2.96 11.20 2.17
C ASP A 263 -2.49 12.34 1.25
N LEU A 264 -3.40 13.22 0.82
CA LEU A 264 -3.06 14.38 -0.02
C LEU A 264 -2.16 15.38 0.73
N TYR A 265 -2.35 15.52 2.04
CA TYR A 265 -1.45 16.30 2.88
C TYR A 265 -0.04 15.73 2.90
N GLU A 266 0.08 14.45 3.23
CA GLU A 266 1.38 13.80 3.35
C GLU A 266 2.08 13.73 1.99
N PHE A 267 1.33 13.55 0.90
CA PHE A 267 1.87 13.68 -0.45
C PHE A 267 2.50 15.06 -0.69
N GLN A 268 1.81 16.13 -0.33
CA GLN A 268 2.35 17.48 -0.51
C GLN A 268 3.60 17.72 0.34
N LYS A 269 3.60 17.24 1.59
CA LYS A 269 4.74 17.32 2.49
C LYS A 269 5.91 16.53 1.96
N MET A 270 5.68 15.33 1.48
CA MET A 270 6.67 14.50 0.79
C MET A 270 7.31 15.30 -0.36
N ILE A 271 6.53 15.89 -1.27
CA ILE A 271 7.09 16.69 -2.38
C ILE A 271 7.89 17.90 -1.89
N GLN A 272 7.47 18.55 -0.80
CA GLN A 272 8.21 19.68 -0.19
C GLN A 272 9.53 19.20 0.40
N ASN A 273 9.49 18.16 1.25
CA ASN A 273 10.68 17.56 1.85
C ASN A 273 11.67 17.10 0.79
N GLU A 274 11.19 16.45 -0.27
CA GLU A 274 12.03 16.06 -1.40
C GLU A 274 12.71 17.28 -2.02
N ASN A 275 11.94 18.32 -2.38
CA ASN A 275 12.49 19.55 -2.95
C ASN A 275 13.57 20.19 -2.04
N ASP A 276 13.35 20.17 -0.72
CA ASP A 276 14.22 20.77 0.29
C ASP A 276 15.47 19.93 0.61
N SER A 277 15.37 18.60 0.54
CA SER A 277 16.48 17.67 0.77
C SER A 277 17.43 17.58 -0.42
N ARG A 278 16.96 17.86 -1.64
CA ARG A 278 17.78 17.75 -2.86
C ARG A 278 19.14 18.45 -2.82
N PRO A 279 19.28 19.71 -2.32
CA PRO A 279 20.57 20.40 -2.28
C PRO A 279 21.63 19.64 -1.47
N PHE A 280 21.21 18.82 -0.49
CA PHE A 280 22.11 17.97 0.29
C PHE A 280 22.79 16.92 -0.61
N TYR A 281 22.02 16.11 -1.33
CA TYR A 281 22.57 15.07 -2.22
C TYR A 281 23.41 15.65 -3.35
N VAL A 282 22.96 16.76 -3.95
CA VAL A 282 23.70 17.47 -5.01
C VAL A 282 25.06 17.98 -4.49
N ARG A 283 25.11 18.49 -3.26
CA ARG A 283 26.34 18.97 -2.64
C ARG A 283 27.29 17.80 -2.34
N GLY A 284 26.77 16.67 -1.87
CA GLY A 284 27.54 15.43 -1.65
C GLY A 284 28.26 14.98 -2.92
N LEU A 285 27.53 14.74 -4.01
CA LEU A 285 28.12 14.31 -5.28
C LEU A 285 29.13 15.32 -5.86
N ARG A 286 28.85 16.63 -5.74
CA ARG A 286 29.80 17.66 -6.22
C ARG A 286 31.11 17.68 -5.43
N LYS A 287 31.06 17.44 -4.11
CA LYS A 287 32.28 17.31 -3.29
C LYS A 287 33.14 16.13 -3.74
N LEU A 288 32.51 15.06 -4.20
CA LEU A 288 33.16 13.87 -4.77
C LEU A 288 33.58 14.06 -6.25
N GLY A 289 33.42 15.25 -6.84
CA GLY A 289 33.86 15.56 -8.21
C GLY A 289 32.84 15.22 -9.32
N PHE A 290 31.64 14.75 -8.96
CA PHE A 290 30.61 14.39 -9.95
C PHE A 290 29.84 15.60 -10.47
N ARG A 291 29.55 15.58 -11.77
CA ARG A 291 28.63 16.53 -12.41
C ARG A 291 27.19 16.08 -12.18
N VAL A 292 26.39 16.96 -11.57
CA VAL A 292 24.98 16.69 -11.27
C VAL A 292 24.06 17.58 -12.13
N PRO A 293 23.12 17.00 -12.90
CA PRO A 293 22.17 17.77 -13.70
C PRO A 293 21.30 18.73 -12.87
N LYS A 294 21.01 19.90 -13.44
CA LYS A 294 20.02 20.82 -12.87
C LYS A 294 18.61 20.31 -13.18
N ILE A 295 17.95 19.78 -12.16
CA ILE A 295 16.52 19.48 -12.18
C ILE A 295 15.74 20.66 -11.63
N ARG A 296 14.50 20.83 -12.03
CA ARG A 296 13.61 21.85 -11.47
C ARG A 296 12.80 21.24 -10.33
N PRO A 297 12.62 21.93 -9.21
CA PRO A 297 11.74 21.46 -8.15
C PRO A 297 10.32 21.27 -8.68
N SER A 298 9.60 20.29 -8.15
CA SER A 298 8.19 20.09 -8.50
C SER A 298 7.36 21.22 -7.91
N LYS A 299 6.43 21.75 -8.71
CA LYS A 299 5.42 22.74 -8.30
C LYS A 299 4.04 22.12 -8.12
N VAL A 300 3.96 20.79 -8.08
CA VAL A 300 2.69 20.07 -7.89
C VAL A 300 2.08 20.46 -6.55
N VAL A 301 0.77 20.72 -6.60
CA VAL A 301 -0.02 21.11 -5.44
C VAL A 301 -1.13 20.09 -5.24
N ALA A 302 -1.05 19.29 -4.17
CA ALA A 302 -2.09 18.31 -3.84
C ALA A 302 -3.28 18.92 -3.12
N TYR A 303 -3.07 20.06 -2.45
CA TYR A 303 -4.13 20.89 -1.87
C TYR A 303 -3.72 22.37 -1.93
N PRO A 304 -4.61 23.28 -2.33
CA PRO A 304 -4.29 24.70 -2.41
C PRO A 304 -4.02 25.26 -1.01
N ARG A 305 -2.87 25.92 -0.79
CA ARG A 305 -2.64 26.69 0.44
C ARG A 305 -3.71 27.77 0.54
N ALA A 306 -4.35 27.88 1.71
CA ALA A 306 -5.42 28.84 1.97
C ALA A 306 -5.07 30.31 1.59
N GLY A 307 -3.78 30.66 1.52
CA GLY A 307 -3.28 31.98 1.10
C GLY A 307 -3.17 32.22 -0.42
N THR A 308 -3.43 31.24 -1.29
CA THR A 308 -3.31 31.38 -2.76
C THR A 308 -4.63 31.73 -3.47
N ARG A 309 -5.53 32.44 -2.79
CA ARG A 309 -6.74 33.03 -3.40
C ARG A 309 -6.45 34.31 -4.20
N GLN A 310 -5.34 34.37 -4.95
CA GLN A 310 -5.15 35.44 -5.93
C GLN A 310 -5.50 34.93 -7.32
N GLY A 311 -6.74 35.23 -7.75
CA GLY A 311 -7.07 35.38 -9.17
C GLY A 311 -7.82 34.25 -9.87
N LEU A 312 -7.94 33.05 -9.30
CA LEU A 312 -8.78 32.02 -9.90
C LEU A 312 -10.24 32.27 -9.53
N ARG A 313 -11.05 32.68 -10.52
CA ARG A 313 -12.52 32.77 -10.39
C ARG A 313 -13.00 31.50 -9.70
N ALA A 314 -13.73 31.68 -8.59
CA ALA A 314 -14.39 30.60 -7.90
C ALA A 314 -15.11 29.72 -8.94
N ARG A 315 -14.63 28.48 -9.13
CA ARG A 315 -15.47 27.48 -9.78
C ARG A 315 -16.64 27.28 -8.82
N ARG A 316 -17.78 27.90 -9.14
CA ARG A 316 -19.06 27.61 -8.53
C ARG A 316 -19.47 26.19 -8.93
N GLY A 317 -18.83 25.21 -8.30
CA GLY A 317 -19.29 23.83 -8.26
C GLY A 317 -20.04 23.61 -6.94
N PRO A 318 -21.03 22.73 -6.91
CA PRO A 318 -21.70 22.34 -5.66
C PRO A 318 -20.68 21.59 -4.79
N GLY A 319 -20.01 22.31 -3.90
CA GLY A 319 -18.88 21.77 -3.14
C GLY A 319 -18.00 22.79 -2.44
N ASP A 320 -18.41 24.06 -2.33
CA ASP A 320 -17.84 25.00 -1.36
C ASP A 320 -18.24 24.54 0.06
N GLY A 321 -17.68 23.40 0.47
CA GLY A 321 -18.04 22.65 1.64
C GLY A 321 -17.42 23.23 2.90
N LYS A 322 -18.14 23.07 4.01
CA LYS A 322 -17.60 23.24 5.36
C LYS A 322 -16.27 22.45 5.48
N PRO A 323 -15.28 22.93 6.24
CA PRO A 323 -14.03 22.21 6.44
C PRO A 323 -14.31 20.77 6.90
N LEU A 324 -13.65 19.80 6.26
CA LEU A 324 -13.73 18.40 6.69
C LEU A 324 -12.97 18.27 8.01
N PRO A 325 -13.57 17.69 9.06
CA PRO A 325 -12.83 17.40 10.26
C PRO A 325 -11.70 16.41 9.93
N LEU A 326 -10.50 16.68 10.45
CA LEU A 326 -9.45 15.68 10.41
C LEU A 326 -9.67 14.67 11.51
N LEU A 327 -9.74 13.41 11.11
CA LEU A 327 -9.63 12.34 12.06
C LEU A 327 -8.17 12.25 12.54
N ASN A 328 -7.91 12.55 13.80
CA ASN A 328 -6.66 12.14 14.42
C ASN A 328 -6.72 10.62 14.60
N TYR A 329 -6.10 9.86 13.70
CA TYR A 329 -6.10 8.40 13.79
C TYR A 329 -4.95 7.85 14.65
N ARG A 330 -3.97 8.70 15.04
CA ARG A 330 -2.94 8.37 16.03
C ARG A 330 -3.47 8.52 17.46
N SER A 331 -4.52 9.34 17.65
CA SER A 331 -5.36 9.35 18.85
C SER A 331 -5.96 7.95 19.06
N ARG A 332 -5.49 7.26 20.10
CA ARG A 332 -5.92 5.91 20.49
C ARG A 332 -7.30 5.88 21.16
N GLN A 333 -8.09 6.95 21.06
CA GLN A 333 -9.39 7.09 21.71
C GLN A 333 -10.56 7.10 20.70
N PRO A 334 -11.77 6.67 21.12
CA PRO A 334 -13.00 6.85 20.35
C PRO A 334 -13.22 8.31 19.97
N TYR A 335 -13.85 8.56 18.81
CA TYR A 335 -14.20 9.91 18.39
C TYR A 335 -15.24 10.51 19.36
N ASP A 336 -14.84 11.48 20.18
CA ASP A 336 -15.75 12.29 21.01
C ASP A 336 -16.06 13.61 20.29
N PRO A 337 -17.31 13.83 19.82
CA PRO A 337 -17.71 15.06 19.16
C PRO A 337 -17.62 16.32 20.06
N LYS A 338 -17.48 16.17 21.37
CA LYS A 338 -17.28 17.27 22.34
C LYS A 338 -15.81 17.62 22.57
N VAL A 339 -14.88 16.74 22.19
CA VAL A 339 -13.43 16.95 22.30
C VAL A 339 -12.88 17.40 20.94
N THR A 340 -13.50 18.41 20.34
CA THR A 340 -12.88 19.14 19.25
C THR A 340 -11.81 20.06 19.85
N GLN A 341 -10.53 19.81 19.55
CA GLN A 341 -9.34 20.66 19.82
C GLN A 341 -8.34 20.22 20.91
N VAL A 342 -8.27 18.95 21.32
CA VAL A 342 -7.06 18.53 22.06
C VAL A 342 -5.98 18.14 21.05
N ALA A 343 -5.07 19.08 20.78
CA ALA A 343 -3.80 18.78 20.15
C ALA A 343 -3.09 17.73 21.02
N ASP A 344 -2.84 16.55 20.46
CA ASP A 344 -1.97 15.56 21.07
C ASP A 344 -0.57 16.20 21.21
N PRO A 345 -0.02 16.32 22.43
CA PRO A 345 1.28 16.97 22.64
C PRO A 345 2.45 16.22 21.98
N VAL A 346 2.26 14.95 21.57
CA VAL A 346 3.28 14.14 20.89
C VAL A 346 3.25 14.34 19.37
N THR A 347 2.10 14.73 18.81
CA THR A 347 1.98 15.13 17.40
C THR A 347 1.50 16.57 17.31
N ARG A 348 2.44 17.51 17.35
CA ARG A 348 2.27 18.82 16.70
C ARG A 348 2.16 18.62 15.17
N CYS A 349 1.14 17.90 14.72
CA CYS A 349 0.58 18.17 13.42
C CYS A 349 -0.15 19.49 13.62
N ASP A 350 0.40 20.58 13.08
CA ASP A 350 -0.31 21.84 13.01
C ASP A 350 -1.74 21.55 12.59
N ALA A 351 -2.69 21.85 13.48
CA ALA A 351 -4.12 21.60 13.29
C ALA A 351 -4.66 22.57 12.23
N VAL A 352 -4.10 22.54 11.02
CA VAL A 352 -4.56 23.29 9.88
C VAL A 352 -5.92 22.71 9.52
N PRO A 353 -7.02 23.46 9.67
CA PRO A 353 -8.35 22.98 9.30
C PRO A 353 -8.35 22.69 7.80
N TRP A 354 -8.70 21.47 7.41
CA TRP A 354 -8.72 21.07 6.02
C TRP A 354 -9.98 21.61 5.37
N THR A 355 -9.83 22.71 4.67
CA THR A 355 -10.90 23.36 3.90
C THR A 355 -11.12 22.72 2.53
N TYR A 356 -10.41 21.63 2.22
CA TYR A 356 -10.46 20.97 0.92
C TYR A 356 -10.80 19.48 1.06
N GLY A 357 -11.89 19.06 0.42
CA GLY A 357 -12.28 17.67 0.32
C GLY A 357 -11.49 16.90 -0.73
N PRO A 358 -11.23 15.60 -0.53
CA PRO A 358 -10.61 14.79 -1.57
C PRO A 358 -11.52 14.77 -2.81
N LYS A 359 -10.91 14.60 -3.98
CA LYS A 359 -11.67 14.53 -5.25
C LYS A 359 -12.68 13.37 -5.27
N TYR A 360 -12.37 12.30 -4.55
CA TYR A 360 -13.22 11.12 -4.42
C TYR A 360 -13.31 10.75 -2.94
N ASP A 361 -14.52 10.40 -2.49
CA ASP A 361 -14.73 9.78 -1.19
C ASP A 361 -14.60 8.25 -1.35
N PRO A 362 -13.59 7.61 -0.73
CA PRO A 362 -13.41 6.16 -0.78
C PRO A 362 -14.59 5.36 -0.18
N ALA A 363 -15.43 5.99 0.64
CA ALA A 363 -16.65 5.36 1.19
C ALA A 363 -17.70 5.09 0.10
N HIS A 364 -17.72 5.90 -0.95
CA HIS A 364 -18.68 5.78 -2.05
C HIS A 364 -18.30 4.71 -3.09
N PHE A 365 -17.15 4.05 -2.93
CA PHE A 365 -16.73 2.98 -3.82
C PHE A 365 -17.70 1.79 -3.72
N GLN A 366 -18.35 1.45 -4.84
CA GLN A 366 -19.37 0.40 -4.93
C GLN A 366 -18.75 -1.00 -5.05
N TRP A 367 -18.00 -1.42 -4.04
CA TRP A 367 -17.23 -2.67 -4.05
C TRP A 367 -18.08 -3.92 -4.34
N ARG A 368 -19.35 -3.96 -3.94
CA ARG A 368 -20.28 -5.08 -4.24
C ARG A 368 -20.63 -5.24 -5.73
N LYS A 369 -20.28 -4.25 -6.57
CA LYS A 369 -20.52 -4.30 -8.02
C LYS A 369 -19.29 -4.71 -8.82
N VAL A 370 -18.13 -4.82 -8.17
CA VAL A 370 -16.89 -5.28 -8.80
C VAL A 370 -17.08 -6.74 -9.23
N GLY A 371 -16.70 -7.08 -10.47
CA GLY A 371 -16.90 -8.41 -11.07
C GLY A 371 -18.29 -8.67 -11.67
N LYS A 372 -19.35 -7.92 -11.30
CA LYS A 372 -20.70 -8.12 -11.91
C LYS A 372 -20.83 -7.55 -13.33
N ALA A 373 -19.94 -6.65 -13.73
CA ALA A 373 -19.95 -6.01 -15.05
C ALA A 373 -19.39 -6.91 -16.17
N GLU A 374 -18.60 -7.94 -15.84
CA GLU A 374 -18.04 -8.86 -16.85
C GLU A 374 -19.07 -9.91 -17.32
N GLY A 375 -20.03 -10.28 -16.46
CA GLY A 375 -21.12 -11.20 -16.82
C GLY A 375 -22.12 -10.62 -17.84
N ALA A 376 -22.29 -9.29 -17.89
CA ALA A 376 -23.22 -8.65 -18.82
C ALA A 376 -22.68 -8.53 -20.25
N LYS A 377 -21.35 -8.51 -20.44
CA LYS A 377 -20.73 -8.48 -21.78
C LYS A 377 -20.62 -9.87 -22.41
N GLY A 378 -20.52 -10.94 -21.60
CA GLY A 378 -20.49 -12.32 -22.09
C GLY A 378 -21.81 -12.79 -22.72
N ASP A 379 -22.95 -12.27 -22.26
CA ASP A 379 -24.28 -12.66 -22.76
C ASP A 379 -24.68 -11.95 -24.07
N GLU A 380 -24.10 -10.79 -24.40
CA GLU A 380 -24.29 -10.17 -25.71
C GLU A 380 -23.40 -10.81 -26.78
N GLN A 381 -22.18 -11.23 -26.42
CA GLN A 381 -21.28 -11.95 -27.33
C GLN A 381 -21.82 -13.34 -27.68
N SER A 382 -22.37 -14.09 -26.69
CA SER A 382 -22.94 -15.42 -26.92
C SER A 382 -24.23 -15.42 -27.77
N LYS A 383 -24.98 -14.31 -27.77
CA LYS A 383 -26.16 -14.11 -28.64
C LYS A 383 -25.78 -13.71 -30.08
N GLN A 384 -24.68 -13.00 -30.27
CA GLN A 384 -24.18 -12.68 -31.62
C GLN A 384 -23.53 -13.90 -32.30
N ASP A 385 -22.81 -14.74 -31.55
CA ASP A 385 -22.18 -15.94 -32.11
C ASP A 385 -23.21 -17.01 -32.53
N LYS A 386 -24.34 -17.13 -31.81
CA LYS A 386 -25.44 -18.02 -32.20
C LYS A 386 -26.22 -17.56 -33.44
N MET A 387 -26.21 -16.27 -33.78
CA MET A 387 -26.81 -15.78 -35.04
C MET A 387 -25.85 -15.87 -36.24
N GLY A 388 -24.54 -16.04 -36.00
CA GLY A 388 -23.53 -16.19 -37.04
C GLY A 388 -23.43 -17.59 -37.63
N GLU A 389 -23.71 -18.64 -36.84
CA GLU A 389 -23.60 -20.04 -37.26
C GLU A 389 -24.77 -20.56 -38.11
N GLU A 390 -25.95 -19.93 -38.09
CA GLU A 390 -27.09 -20.35 -38.93
C GLU A 390 -27.02 -19.85 -40.38
N ARG A 391 -26.02 -19.03 -40.77
CA ARG A 391 -25.94 -18.45 -42.13
C ARG A 391 -24.84 -19.03 -43.03
N THR A 392 -24.06 -20.01 -42.58
CA THR A 392 -22.92 -20.57 -43.33
C THR A 392 -23.03 -22.04 -43.73
N VAL A 393 -24.20 -22.66 -43.61
CA VAL A 393 -24.48 -23.99 -44.18
C VAL A 393 -25.37 -23.86 -45.41
N GLY A 394 -24.76 -23.64 -46.58
CA GLY A 394 -25.52 -23.72 -47.83
C GLY A 394 -24.88 -23.06 -49.05
N LYS A 395 -23.71 -23.53 -49.48
CA LYS A 395 -23.28 -23.42 -50.89
C LYS A 395 -22.02 -24.26 -51.14
N GLY A 396 -22.20 -25.41 -51.81
CA GLY A 396 -21.06 -26.24 -52.22
C GLY A 396 -21.43 -27.40 -53.14
N LYS A 397 -21.23 -27.16 -54.45
CA LYS A 397 -20.93 -28.13 -55.53
C LYS A 397 -22.05 -29.01 -56.11
N LYS A 398 -22.54 -28.58 -57.29
CA LYS A 398 -22.84 -29.49 -58.42
C LYS A 398 -21.88 -29.17 -59.57
N ARG A 399 -20.95 -30.10 -59.83
CA ARG A 399 -20.29 -30.29 -61.13
C ARG A 399 -20.52 -31.76 -61.48
N LYS A 400 -21.32 -32.04 -62.52
CA LYS A 400 -21.38 -33.35 -63.17
C LYS A 400 -21.03 -33.15 -64.64
N ARG A 401 -20.13 -34.02 -65.10
CA ARG A 401 -19.75 -34.25 -66.49
C ARG A 401 -20.93 -34.87 -67.26
N GLY A 402 -20.95 -34.61 -68.56
CA GLY A 402 -21.88 -35.11 -69.56
C GLY A 402 -21.78 -34.21 -70.77
#